data_AF-A0A818YKG5-F1
#
_entry.id   AF-A0A818YKG5-F1
#
_cell.length_a   1.000
_cell.length_b   1.000
_cell.length_c   1.000
_cell.angle_alpha   90.00
_cell.angle_beta   90.00
_cell.angle_gamma   90.00
#
_symmetry.space_group_name_H-M   'P 1'
#
loop_
_entity.id
_entity.type
_entity.pdbx_description
1 polymer ?
#
loop_
_entity_poly.entity_id
_entity_poly.type
_entity_poly.pdbx_seq_one_letter_code
_entity_poly.pdbx_strand_id
1 'polypeptide(L)'
;MIVIDQEVFFKGSAGFGTKPLNVSYIIKENCERCTIIPFPFAQIEHVAAHIRTLRYFAWKPIVVQDAVHRFGSIIYGDTSIRYKTSNFDRLLLDNLIRGFSCRELPGHYLPCFTSFGTLLWFQETISTFDDIYIAEAGFLAVTDNFLSRLILKTWVTCALDEKCITPLGWTTRCKRIVGSTMIHRYDQSALVVTLSFYFFPSLRKNNQTDPAPYDMYTSMQENLAEVRRNAGDRHYFTARKIHHLQQNNSIATIKIQ
;
A
#
# COMPACT_ATOMS: atom_id res chain seq x y z
N MET A 1 13.67 9.35 0.62
CA MET A 1 12.58 10.24 1.10
C MET A 1 11.47 9.39 1.71
N ILE A 2 10.88 9.75 2.86
CA ILE A 2 9.68 9.03 3.36
C ILE A 2 8.43 9.71 2.83
N VAL A 3 7.42 8.95 2.43
CA VAL A 3 6.07 9.31 1.99
C VAL A 3 5.09 8.67 2.95
N ILE A 4 4.28 9.47 3.62
CA ILE A 4 3.22 8.96 4.49
C ILE A 4 1.88 9.38 3.91
N ASP A 5 0.96 8.43 3.78
CA ASP A 5 -0.42 8.70 3.41
C ASP A 5 -1.18 9.39 4.55
N GLN A 6 -2.17 10.21 4.21
CA GLN A 6 -3.18 10.70 5.13
C GLN A 6 -4.52 10.05 4.81
N GLU A 7 -4.82 8.93 5.46
CA GLU A 7 -6.21 8.54 5.67
C GLU A 7 -6.84 9.55 6.64
N VAL A 8 -7.60 10.50 6.10
CA VAL A 8 -8.57 11.25 6.89
C VAL A 8 -9.67 10.25 7.26
N PHE A 9 -9.65 9.76 8.50
CA PHE A 9 -10.68 8.87 9.06
C PHE A 9 -12.07 9.50 8.86
N PHE A 10 -12.80 9.05 7.85
CA PHE A 10 -14.21 9.36 7.67
C PHE A 10 -15.06 8.25 8.30
N LYS A 11 -15.84 8.66 9.30
CA LYS A 11 -16.70 7.80 10.10
C LYS A 11 -17.90 7.34 9.25
N GLY A 12 -18.02 6.03 9.04
CA GLY A 12 -19.23 5.37 8.57
C GLY A 12 -19.53 4.15 9.44
N SER A 13 -20.52 4.27 10.31
CA SER A 13 -21.14 3.26 11.20
C SER A 13 -20.33 2.69 12.39
N ALA A 14 -20.90 2.89 13.58
CA ALA A 14 -20.50 2.51 14.94
C ALA A 14 -19.31 3.28 15.55
N GLY A 15 -19.57 4.00 16.67
CA GLY A 15 -18.61 4.84 17.40
C GLY A 15 -17.33 4.08 17.73
N PHE A 16 -16.13 4.61 17.51
CA PHE A 16 -15.51 5.78 18.13
C PHE A 16 -14.52 6.37 17.10
N GLY A 17 -14.61 7.66 16.80
CA GLY A 17 -13.70 8.32 15.85
C GLY A 17 -13.50 9.77 16.27
N THR A 18 -12.24 10.15 16.47
CA THR A 18 -11.81 11.53 16.67
C THR A 18 -12.07 12.34 15.39
N LYS A 19 -12.55 13.58 15.52
CA LYS A 19 -12.66 14.53 14.40
C LYS A 19 -11.29 14.70 13.72
N PRO A 20 -11.24 15.06 12.42
CA PRO A 20 -9.97 15.38 11.77
C PRO A 20 -9.33 16.55 12.50
N LEU A 21 -8.30 16.26 13.30
CA LEU A 21 -7.37 17.27 13.77
C LEU A 21 -6.66 17.85 12.55
N ASN A 22 -6.27 19.11 12.62
CA ASN A 22 -5.47 19.77 11.59
C ASN A 22 -4.16 18.98 11.41
N VAL A 23 -4.12 18.06 10.44
CA VAL A 23 -3.02 17.11 10.29
C VAL A 23 -1.72 17.85 10.01
N SER A 24 -1.80 18.99 9.33
CA SER A 24 -0.67 19.90 9.17
C SER A 24 -0.09 20.41 10.48
N TYR A 25 -0.91 20.61 11.50
CA TYR A 25 -0.45 20.97 12.84
C TYR A 25 0.26 19.78 13.51
N ILE A 26 -0.34 18.59 13.48
CA ILE A 26 0.27 17.38 14.08
C ILE A 26 1.64 17.08 13.46
N ILE A 27 1.77 17.17 12.13
CA ILE A 27 3.03 16.89 11.44
C ILE A 27 4.08 17.92 11.81
N LYS A 28 3.73 19.22 11.84
CA LYS A 28 4.66 20.29 12.23
C LYS A 28 5.16 20.13 13.66
N GLU A 29 4.29 19.73 14.58
CA GLU A 29 4.64 19.53 15.99
C GLU A 29 5.49 18.26 16.24
N ASN A 30 5.42 17.27 15.36
CA ASN A 30 6.04 15.95 15.61
C ASN A 30 7.12 15.56 14.63
N CYS A 31 7.38 16.41 13.64
CA CYS A 31 8.42 16.19 12.66
C CYS A 31 8.94 17.52 12.13
N GLU A 32 10.01 17.99 12.76
CA GLU A 32 10.67 19.26 12.44
C GLU A 32 11.17 19.34 10.99
N ARG A 33 11.47 18.19 10.37
CA ARG A 33 11.97 18.08 8.98
C ARG A 33 10.91 17.58 7.99
N CYS A 34 9.64 17.59 8.38
CA CYS A 34 8.56 17.17 7.50
C CYS A 34 8.01 18.33 6.67
N THR A 35 7.89 18.13 5.37
CA THR A 35 7.16 19.00 4.44
C THR A 35 5.90 18.28 3.96
N ILE A 36 4.77 18.97 3.96
CA ILE A 36 3.51 18.42 3.45
C ILE A 36 3.38 18.80 1.99
N ILE A 37 3.19 17.80 1.14
CA ILE A 37 3.02 17.93 -0.30
C ILE A 37 1.59 17.47 -0.63
N PRO A 38 0.69 18.39 -1.01
CA PRO A 38 -0.66 18.01 -1.38
C PRO A 38 -0.65 17.21 -2.68
N PHE A 39 -1.41 16.13 -2.75
CA PHE A 39 -1.65 15.44 -4.01
C PHE A 39 -2.89 16.03 -4.69
N PRO A 40 -2.80 16.48 -5.95
CA PRO A 40 -3.85 17.29 -6.59
C PRO A 40 -5.02 16.45 -7.13
N PHE A 41 -5.68 15.64 -6.29
CA PHE A 41 -6.83 14.79 -6.69
C PHE A 41 -7.93 15.58 -7.42
N ALA A 42 -8.17 16.83 -7.01
CA ALA A 42 -9.20 17.69 -7.57
C ALA A 42 -8.88 18.16 -9.00
N GLN A 43 -7.59 18.22 -9.38
CA GLN A 43 -7.17 18.68 -10.72
C GLN A 43 -7.25 17.57 -11.76
N ILE A 44 -7.42 16.32 -11.32
CA ILE A 44 -7.58 15.21 -12.23
C ILE A 44 -9.09 15.04 -12.49
N GLU A 45 -9.59 15.92 -13.37
CA GLU A 45 -11.01 16.12 -13.70
C GLU A 45 -11.68 14.81 -14.18
N HIS A 46 -10.90 13.96 -14.86
CA HIS A 46 -11.32 12.66 -15.41
C HIS A 46 -11.07 11.46 -14.49
N VAL A 47 -10.73 11.68 -13.22
CA VAL A 47 -10.54 10.55 -12.29
C VAL A 47 -11.86 9.87 -12.05
N ALA A 48 -11.94 8.64 -12.55
CA ALA A 48 -13.05 7.74 -12.31
C ALA A 48 -13.36 7.61 -10.81
N ALA A 49 -14.64 7.47 -10.49
CA ALA A 49 -15.13 7.54 -9.11
C ALA A 49 -14.46 6.52 -8.17
N HIS A 50 -14.01 5.37 -8.69
CA HIS A 50 -13.35 4.33 -7.93
C HIS A 50 -11.99 4.77 -7.36
N ILE A 51 -11.25 5.61 -8.08
CA ILE A 51 -9.95 6.14 -7.60
C ILE A 51 -10.17 7.12 -6.44
N ARG A 52 -11.20 7.97 -6.51
CA ARG A 52 -11.54 8.91 -5.42
C ARG A 52 -12.09 8.21 -4.18
N THR A 53 -12.56 6.97 -4.33
CA THR A 53 -13.14 6.19 -3.25
C THR A 53 -12.03 5.55 -2.42
N LEU A 54 -11.64 6.20 -1.32
CA LEU A 54 -10.45 5.84 -0.52
C LEU A 54 -10.39 4.36 -0.09
N ARG A 55 -11.55 3.75 0.24
CA ARG A 55 -11.65 2.34 0.65
C ARG A 55 -11.14 1.33 -0.37
N TYR A 56 -10.99 1.75 -1.62
CA TYR A 56 -10.50 0.91 -2.71
C TYR A 56 -9.00 1.02 -2.92
N PHE A 57 -8.33 1.99 -2.28
CA PHE A 57 -6.88 2.20 -2.39
C PHE A 57 -6.35 2.35 -3.82
N ALA A 58 -7.22 2.49 -4.83
CA ALA A 58 -6.85 2.66 -6.24
C ALA A 58 -6.04 3.94 -6.50
N TRP A 59 -6.12 4.91 -5.58
CA TRP A 59 -5.30 6.11 -5.61
C TRP A 59 -3.83 5.86 -5.22
N LYS A 60 -3.54 4.84 -4.40
CA LYS A 60 -2.22 4.63 -3.80
C LYS A 60 -1.12 4.38 -4.83
N PRO A 61 -1.31 3.52 -5.85
CA PRO A 61 -0.28 3.28 -6.86
C PRO A 61 0.11 4.56 -7.61
N ILE A 62 -0.87 5.45 -7.83
CA ILE A 62 -0.68 6.73 -8.52
C ILE A 62 0.19 7.66 -7.66
N VAL A 63 -0.12 7.78 -6.37
CA VAL A 63 0.66 8.60 -5.42
C VAL A 63 2.09 8.06 -5.28
N VAL A 64 2.26 6.74 -5.16
CA VAL A 64 3.58 6.11 -5.07
C VAL A 64 4.39 6.36 -6.35
N GLN A 65 3.79 6.20 -7.53
CA GLN A 65 4.47 6.46 -8.80
C GLN A 65 4.89 7.94 -8.94
N ASP A 66 3.99 8.87 -8.64
CA ASP A 66 4.28 10.32 -8.68
C ASP A 66 5.41 10.68 -7.71
N ALA A 67 5.41 10.13 -6.50
CA ALA A 67 6.48 10.35 -5.54
C ALA A 67 7.83 9.76 -6.02
N VAL A 68 7.85 8.53 -6.55
CA VAL A 68 9.09 7.97 -7.14
C VAL A 68 9.59 8.85 -8.28
N HIS A 69 8.71 9.32 -9.15
CA HIS A 69 9.07 10.20 -10.27
C HIS A 69 9.69 11.52 -9.81
N ARG A 70 9.17 12.13 -8.73
CA ARG A 70 9.65 13.42 -8.22
C ARG A 70 10.95 13.31 -7.42
N PHE A 71 11.19 12.18 -6.77
CA PHE A 71 12.20 12.08 -5.71
C PHE A 71 13.23 10.97 -5.89
N GLY A 72 13.10 10.14 -6.92
CA GLY A 72 13.99 9.02 -7.20
C GLY A 72 13.77 7.85 -6.24
N SER A 73 14.11 8.01 -4.96
CA SER A 73 14.00 6.94 -3.96
C SER A 73 13.09 7.32 -2.79
N ILE A 74 12.09 6.49 -2.54
CA ILE A 74 11.10 6.69 -1.50
C ILE A 74 10.92 5.49 -0.58
N ILE A 75 10.50 5.77 0.65
CA ILE A 75 9.90 4.84 1.60
C ILE A 75 8.44 5.26 1.76
N TYR A 76 7.49 4.45 1.31
CA TYR A 76 6.06 4.71 1.51
C TYR A 76 5.57 4.00 2.78
N GLY A 77 4.69 4.64 3.55
CA GLY A 77 4.01 4.06 4.70
C GLY A 77 2.57 4.54 4.85
N ASP A 78 1.65 3.61 5.10
CA ASP A 78 0.27 3.92 5.51
C ASP A 78 0.27 4.62 6.88
N THR A 79 -0.84 5.29 7.21
CA THR A 79 -1.04 5.95 8.53
C THR A 79 -0.92 4.98 9.72
N SER A 80 -1.08 3.67 9.48
CA SER A 80 -0.97 2.60 10.48
C SER A 80 0.48 2.19 10.76
N ILE A 81 1.44 2.63 9.95
CA ILE A 81 2.87 2.30 10.10
C ILE A 81 3.49 3.15 11.22
N ARG A 82 4.34 2.53 12.04
CA ARG A 82 5.16 3.20 13.06
C ARG A 82 6.62 2.86 12.81
N TYR A 83 7.42 3.88 12.50
CA TYR A 83 8.84 3.72 12.29
C TYR A 83 9.56 3.55 13.63
N LYS A 84 10.42 2.53 13.71
CA LYS A 84 11.28 2.26 14.88
C LYS A 84 12.67 2.85 14.72
N THR A 85 13.00 3.31 13.51
CA THR A 85 14.26 3.95 13.17
C THR A 85 14.02 5.19 12.34
N SER A 86 14.97 6.13 12.40
CA SER A 86 15.10 7.25 11.47
C SER A 86 16.08 6.98 10.33
N ASN A 87 16.86 5.91 10.41
CA ASN A 87 17.85 5.53 9.40
C ASN A 87 17.28 4.43 8.48
N PHE A 88 17.08 4.80 7.21
CA PHE A 88 16.62 3.92 6.14
C PHE A 88 17.69 3.69 5.06
N ASP A 89 18.93 4.15 5.28
CA ASP A 89 19.97 4.19 4.25
C ASP A 89 20.24 2.79 3.71
N ARG A 90 20.37 1.79 4.58
CA ARG A 90 20.57 0.40 4.16
C ARG A 90 19.44 -0.11 3.28
N LEU A 91 18.18 0.14 3.66
CA LEU A 91 17.03 -0.25 2.86
C LEU A 91 17.03 0.45 1.49
N LEU A 92 17.40 1.72 1.45
CA LEU A 92 17.47 2.48 0.20
C LEU A 92 18.63 2.02 -0.69
N LEU A 93 19.80 1.73 -0.10
CA LEU A 93 20.97 1.18 -0.78
C LEU A 93 20.68 -0.20 -1.38
N ASP A 94 20.07 -1.11 -0.61
CA ASP A 94 19.66 -2.43 -1.09
C ASP A 94 18.66 -2.30 -2.27
N ASN A 95 17.81 -1.26 -2.23
CA ASN A 95 16.84 -0.97 -3.30
C ASN A 95 17.43 -0.30 -4.53
N LEU A 96 18.68 0.18 -4.53
CA LEU A 96 19.29 0.74 -5.75
C LEU A 96 19.30 -0.28 -6.89
N ILE A 97 19.62 -1.54 -6.56
CA ILE A 97 19.65 -2.65 -7.53
C ILE A 97 18.25 -3.25 -7.70
N ARG A 98 17.55 -3.54 -6.60
CA ARG A 98 16.26 -4.27 -6.62
C ARG A 98 15.09 -3.42 -7.12
N GLY A 99 15.16 -2.09 -6.95
CA GLY A 99 14.13 -1.13 -7.35
C GLY A 99 12.86 -1.12 -6.52
N PHE A 100 12.48 -2.25 -5.92
CA PHE A 100 11.22 -2.38 -5.19
C PHE A 100 11.36 -3.38 -4.03
N SER A 101 10.87 -3.02 -2.85
CA SER A 101 10.81 -3.87 -1.66
C SER A 101 9.52 -3.66 -0.88
N CYS A 102 8.96 -4.74 -0.34
CA CYS A 102 7.77 -4.75 0.51
C CYS A 102 7.79 -5.97 1.44
N ARG A 103 6.93 -5.98 2.48
CA ARG A 103 6.82 -7.09 3.44
C ARG A 103 5.80 -8.13 2.98
N GLU A 104 6.19 -9.36 2.74
CA GLU A 104 5.25 -10.48 2.65
C GLU A 104 4.54 -10.74 3.98
N LEU A 105 3.35 -11.31 3.90
CA LEU A 105 2.58 -11.79 5.03
C LEU A 105 2.49 -13.31 4.97
N PRO A 106 3.47 -14.04 5.52
CA PRO A 106 3.39 -15.50 5.61
C PRO A 106 2.07 -15.96 6.23
N GLY A 107 1.49 -17.02 5.67
CA GLY A 107 0.18 -17.53 6.06
C GLY A 107 -1.02 -16.82 5.42
N HIS A 108 -0.80 -15.73 4.66
CA HIS A 108 -1.82 -15.04 3.88
C HIS A 108 -1.63 -15.25 2.38
N TYR A 109 -2.12 -16.38 1.85
CA TYR A 109 -1.99 -16.75 0.43
C TYR A 109 -2.70 -15.77 -0.51
N LEU A 110 -2.04 -15.36 -1.59
CA LEU A 110 -2.55 -14.44 -2.60
C LEU A 110 -3.88 -14.89 -3.22
N PRO A 111 -4.08 -16.17 -3.59
CA PRO A 111 -5.36 -16.72 -4.03
C PRO A 111 -6.54 -16.39 -3.12
N CYS A 112 -6.31 -16.36 -1.80
CA CYS A 112 -7.38 -16.09 -0.85
C CYS A 112 -7.80 -14.62 -0.89
N PHE A 113 -6.91 -13.70 -1.27
CA PHE A 113 -7.12 -12.25 -1.15
C PHE A 113 -7.23 -11.53 -2.49
N THR A 114 -7.27 -12.26 -3.59
CA THR A 114 -7.34 -11.70 -4.94
C THR A 114 -8.62 -12.15 -5.62
N SER A 115 -9.39 -11.18 -6.11
CA SER A 115 -10.64 -11.48 -6.78
C SER A 115 -10.38 -12.13 -8.15
N PHE A 116 -11.34 -12.91 -8.62
CA PHE A 116 -11.27 -13.46 -9.98
C PHE A 116 -11.20 -12.37 -11.06
N GLY A 117 -11.89 -11.24 -10.88
CA GLY A 117 -11.88 -10.15 -11.86
C GLY A 117 -10.48 -9.53 -12.04
N THR A 118 -9.74 -9.37 -10.94
CA THR A 118 -8.34 -8.89 -10.99
C THR A 118 -7.46 -9.89 -11.74
N LEU A 119 -7.57 -11.18 -11.42
CA LEU A 119 -6.79 -12.22 -12.11
C LEU A 119 -7.12 -12.29 -13.61
N LEU A 120 -8.42 -12.22 -13.95
CA LEU A 120 -8.88 -12.20 -15.34
C LEU A 120 -8.33 -10.99 -16.11
N TRP A 121 -8.27 -9.82 -15.47
CA TRP A 121 -7.67 -8.63 -16.08
C TRP A 121 -6.19 -8.84 -16.40
N PHE A 122 -5.46 -9.50 -15.49
CA PHE A 122 -4.07 -9.92 -15.71
C PHE A 122 -3.91 -11.12 -16.66
N GLN A 123 -5.01 -11.71 -17.13
CA GLN A 123 -5.04 -12.93 -17.95
C GLN A 123 -4.43 -14.15 -17.24
N GLU A 124 -4.67 -14.25 -15.94
CA GLU A 124 -4.12 -15.29 -15.07
C GLU A 124 -5.23 -16.11 -14.40
N THR A 125 -4.86 -17.30 -13.93
CA THR A 125 -5.74 -18.16 -13.12
C THR A 125 -5.28 -18.19 -11.67
N ILE A 126 -6.17 -18.57 -10.77
CA ILE A 126 -5.86 -18.65 -9.33
C ILE A 126 -4.72 -19.64 -9.04
N SER A 127 -4.67 -20.75 -9.78
CA SER A 127 -3.68 -21.82 -9.62
C SER A 127 -2.26 -21.38 -9.91
N THR A 128 -2.07 -20.30 -10.69
CA THR A 128 -0.74 -19.70 -10.92
C THR A 128 -0.10 -19.19 -9.63
N PHE A 129 -0.90 -18.97 -8.57
CA PHE A 129 -0.48 -18.29 -7.34
C PHE A 129 -0.64 -19.13 -6.07
N ASP A 130 -0.88 -20.45 -6.18
CA ASP A 130 -1.19 -21.30 -5.02
C ASP A 130 -0.15 -21.22 -3.89
N ASP A 131 1.13 -21.03 -4.23
CA ASP A 131 2.25 -20.94 -3.28
C ASP A 131 2.78 -19.50 -3.06
N ILE A 132 2.06 -18.48 -3.54
CA ILE A 132 2.45 -17.08 -3.38
C ILE A 132 1.69 -16.47 -2.22
N TYR A 133 2.40 -15.88 -1.25
CA TYR A 133 1.75 -15.09 -0.20
C TYR A 133 1.59 -13.64 -0.64
N ILE A 134 0.65 -12.95 0.00
CA ILE A 134 0.41 -11.54 -0.22
C ILE A 134 1.50 -10.71 0.48
N ALA A 135 1.94 -9.61 -0.14
CA ALA A 135 2.79 -8.60 0.48
C ALA A 135 2.01 -7.34 0.86
N GLU A 136 2.46 -6.62 1.88
CA GLU A 136 1.89 -5.38 2.37
C GLU A 136 2.20 -4.23 1.42
N ALA A 137 1.15 -3.69 0.80
CA ALA A 137 1.21 -2.43 0.07
C ALA A 137 1.24 -1.20 1.00
N GLY A 138 1.16 -1.42 2.32
CA GLY A 138 1.17 -0.37 3.33
C GLY A 138 2.54 0.07 3.80
N PHE A 139 3.61 -0.65 3.45
CA PHE A 139 4.99 -0.24 3.71
C PHE A 139 5.88 -0.70 2.56
N LEU A 140 6.41 0.26 1.80
CA LEU A 140 7.18 0.01 0.58
C LEU A 140 8.48 0.80 0.60
N ALA A 141 9.53 0.24 -0.01
CA ALA A 141 10.68 1.01 -0.43
C ALA A 141 10.82 0.88 -1.94
N VAL A 142 10.92 2.02 -2.62
CA VAL A 142 10.92 2.07 -4.08
C VAL A 142 12.00 3.03 -4.54
N THR A 143 12.90 2.56 -5.40
CA THR A 143 13.93 3.37 -6.04
C THR A 143 13.69 3.39 -7.54
N ASP A 144 13.73 4.57 -8.13
CA ASP A 144 13.57 4.78 -9.56
C ASP A 144 14.67 4.06 -10.35
N ASN A 145 14.29 2.98 -11.01
CA ASN A 145 15.11 2.24 -11.95
C ASN A 145 14.21 1.56 -12.99
N PHE A 146 14.81 0.87 -13.95
CA PHE A 146 14.05 0.22 -15.03
C PHE A 146 12.98 -0.74 -14.49
N LEU A 147 13.31 -1.57 -13.50
CA LEU A 147 12.41 -2.56 -12.93
C LEU A 147 11.26 -1.92 -12.15
N SER A 148 11.54 -0.96 -11.28
CA SER A 148 10.50 -0.27 -10.51
C SER A 148 9.56 0.53 -11.41
N ARG A 149 10.05 1.12 -12.52
CA ARG A 149 9.19 1.76 -13.53
C ARG A 149 8.22 0.78 -14.17
N LEU A 150 8.66 -0.44 -14.48
CA LEU A 150 7.78 -1.48 -15.03
C LEU A 150 6.72 -1.92 -14.01
N ILE A 151 7.13 -2.20 -12.77
CA ILE A 151 6.22 -2.57 -11.67
C ILE A 151 5.19 -1.46 -11.43
N LEU A 152 5.63 -0.22 -11.24
CA LEU A 152 4.75 0.92 -10.99
C LEU A 152 3.81 1.18 -12.17
N LYS A 153 4.29 1.05 -13.41
CA LYS A 153 3.46 1.20 -14.61
C LYS A 153 2.33 0.18 -14.62
N THR A 154 2.63 -1.09 -14.38
CA THR A 154 1.63 -2.15 -14.35
C THR A 154 0.65 -1.96 -13.19
N TRP A 155 1.15 -1.62 -12.00
CA TRP A 155 0.32 -1.38 -10.82
C TRP A 155 -0.63 -0.17 -10.99
N VAL A 156 -0.13 0.93 -11.55
CA VAL A 156 -0.93 2.11 -11.90
C VAL A 156 -1.95 1.79 -12.99
N THR A 157 -1.57 1.01 -14.01
CA THR A 157 -2.51 0.63 -15.08
C THR A 157 -3.70 -0.15 -14.51
N CYS A 158 -3.46 -1.10 -13.60
CA CYS A 158 -4.53 -1.80 -12.89
C CYS A 158 -5.37 -0.83 -12.03
N ALA A 159 -4.74 0.09 -11.29
CA ALA A 159 -5.45 1.08 -10.48
C ALA A 159 -6.38 2.00 -11.31
N LEU A 160 -5.99 2.34 -12.53
CA LEU A 160 -6.80 3.17 -13.42
C LEU A 160 -8.02 2.44 -14.01
N ASP A 161 -8.00 1.10 -14.03
CA ASP A 161 -9.11 0.28 -14.54
C ASP A 161 -9.94 -0.31 -13.38
N GLU A 162 -11.19 0.14 -13.25
CA GLU A 162 -12.13 -0.33 -12.24
C GLU A 162 -12.32 -1.86 -12.26
N LYS A 163 -12.23 -2.48 -13.44
CA LYS A 163 -12.36 -3.94 -13.60
C LYS A 163 -11.17 -4.70 -13.02
N CYS A 164 -10.00 -4.05 -12.91
CA CYS A 164 -8.83 -4.67 -12.30
C CYS A 164 -8.81 -4.47 -10.79
N ILE A 165 -8.89 -3.21 -10.35
CA ILE A 165 -8.63 -2.84 -8.96
C ILE A 165 -9.84 -3.03 -8.05
N THR A 166 -11.06 -2.95 -8.59
CA THR A 166 -12.33 -3.06 -7.84
C THR A 166 -13.39 -3.82 -8.64
N PRO A 167 -13.12 -5.05 -9.11
CA PRO A 167 -14.06 -5.81 -9.93
C PRO A 167 -15.38 -6.09 -9.22
N LEU A 168 -16.44 -6.38 -9.96
CA LEU A 168 -17.72 -6.70 -9.33
C LEU A 168 -17.67 -8.06 -8.61
N GLY A 169 -18.44 -8.19 -7.53
CA GLY A 169 -18.62 -9.46 -6.81
C GLY A 169 -17.60 -9.78 -5.72
N TRP A 170 -16.76 -8.83 -5.30
CA TRP A 170 -15.84 -9.06 -4.17
C TRP A 170 -16.50 -8.92 -2.78
N THR A 171 -15.86 -9.51 -1.78
CA THR A 171 -16.10 -9.45 -0.34
C THR A 171 -14.79 -9.17 0.39
N THR A 172 -14.83 -8.98 1.71
CA THR A 172 -13.64 -8.77 2.57
C THR A 172 -13.39 -9.94 3.53
N ARG A 173 -14.28 -10.95 3.57
CA ARG A 173 -14.22 -12.05 4.53
C ARG A 173 -13.64 -13.32 3.93
N CYS A 174 -12.58 -13.82 4.55
CA CYS A 174 -11.93 -15.05 4.11
C CYS A 174 -12.67 -16.30 4.56
N LYS A 175 -13.10 -17.08 3.57
CA LYS A 175 -13.40 -18.49 3.76
C LYS A 175 -12.30 -19.25 3.01
N ARG A 176 -11.52 -20.05 3.75
CA ARG A 176 -10.46 -20.90 3.21
C ARG A 176 -11.10 -22.11 2.50
N ILE A 177 -11.91 -21.83 1.49
CA ILE A 177 -12.54 -22.80 0.62
C ILE A 177 -11.78 -22.74 -0.69
N VAL A 178 -11.22 -23.86 -1.12
CA VAL A 178 -10.58 -24.00 -2.43
C VAL A 178 -11.56 -23.50 -3.50
N GLY A 179 -11.17 -22.52 -4.31
CA GLY A 179 -12.02 -21.90 -5.33
C GLY A 179 -12.91 -20.72 -4.88
N SER A 180 -12.85 -20.29 -3.62
CA SER A 180 -13.59 -19.11 -3.13
C SER A 180 -12.82 -17.80 -3.40
N THR A 181 -12.94 -17.25 -4.61
CA THR A 181 -12.27 -16.02 -5.08
C THR A 181 -13.05 -14.73 -4.80
N MET A 182 -13.88 -14.72 -3.76
CA MET A 182 -14.68 -13.53 -3.49
C MET A 182 -13.87 -12.46 -2.74
N ILE A 183 -12.77 -12.74 -2.03
CA ILE A 183 -12.10 -11.66 -1.30
C ILE A 183 -11.24 -10.80 -2.21
N HIS A 184 -11.21 -9.50 -1.93
CA HIS A 184 -10.24 -8.61 -2.56
C HIS A 184 -9.56 -7.67 -1.57
N ARG A 185 -8.24 -7.51 -1.73
CA ARG A 185 -7.43 -6.48 -1.06
C ARG A 185 -6.90 -5.43 -2.04
N TYR A 186 -7.64 -5.18 -3.12
CA TYR A 186 -7.44 -4.04 -4.02
C TYR A 186 -5.99 -3.82 -4.47
N ASP A 187 -5.38 -2.69 -4.09
CA ASP A 187 -4.01 -2.30 -4.40
C ASP A 187 -3.00 -3.36 -3.97
N GLN A 188 -3.21 -3.97 -2.80
CA GLN A 188 -2.35 -5.00 -2.24
C GLN A 188 -2.38 -6.26 -3.12
N SER A 189 -3.56 -6.69 -3.56
CA SER A 189 -3.69 -7.83 -4.48
C SER A 189 -3.04 -7.55 -5.82
N ALA A 190 -3.35 -6.39 -6.42
CA ALA A 190 -2.81 -5.97 -7.71
C ALA A 190 -1.29 -5.83 -7.67
N LEU A 191 -0.73 -5.33 -6.57
CA LEU A 191 0.71 -5.21 -6.38
C LEU A 191 1.40 -6.57 -6.44
N VAL A 192 0.91 -7.55 -5.69
CA VAL A 192 1.58 -8.86 -5.60
C VAL A 192 1.45 -9.64 -6.91
N VAL A 193 0.28 -9.58 -7.56
CA VAL A 193 0.13 -10.12 -8.93
C VAL A 193 1.13 -9.43 -9.86
N THR A 194 1.31 -8.11 -9.77
CA THR A 194 2.32 -7.38 -10.56
C THR A 194 3.74 -7.86 -10.25
N LEU A 195 4.14 -7.89 -8.98
CA LEU A 195 5.47 -8.31 -8.54
C LEU A 195 5.80 -9.72 -9.01
N SER A 196 4.81 -10.60 -9.06
CA SER A 196 5.01 -11.98 -9.47
C SER A 196 5.41 -12.18 -10.93
N PHE A 197 5.11 -11.23 -11.83
CA PHE A 197 5.61 -11.29 -13.21
C PHE A 197 7.11 -11.04 -13.29
N TYR A 198 7.66 -10.22 -12.38
CA TYR A 198 9.04 -9.77 -12.45
C TYR A 198 9.97 -10.54 -11.52
N PHE A 199 9.49 -10.94 -10.35
CA PHE A 199 10.28 -11.62 -9.33
C PHE A 199 10.02 -13.14 -9.27
N PHE A 200 8.88 -13.64 -9.76
CA PHE A 200 8.49 -15.05 -9.64
C PHE A 200 8.28 -15.83 -10.96
N PRO A 201 8.97 -15.52 -12.08
CA PRO A 201 8.73 -16.23 -13.35
C PRO A 201 9.09 -17.73 -13.32
N SER A 202 9.96 -18.17 -12.41
CA SER A 202 10.33 -19.58 -12.21
C SER A 202 9.31 -20.37 -11.39
N LEU A 203 8.77 -19.77 -10.32
CA LEU A 203 7.73 -20.40 -9.47
C LEU A 203 6.41 -20.60 -10.24
N ARG A 204 6.13 -19.72 -11.21
CA ARG A 204 4.96 -19.82 -12.10
C ARG A 204 5.02 -21.00 -13.08
N LYS A 205 6.19 -21.61 -13.32
CA LYS A 205 6.38 -22.59 -14.41
C LYS A 205 6.38 -24.06 -13.97
N ASN A 206 6.70 -24.39 -12.71
CA ASN A 206 7.11 -25.76 -12.40
C ASN A 206 6.37 -26.51 -11.29
N ASN A 207 5.33 -25.96 -10.63
CA ASN A 207 4.71 -26.63 -9.45
C ASN A 207 5.78 -27.15 -8.45
N GLN A 208 6.94 -26.51 -8.41
CA GLN A 208 8.07 -26.90 -7.59
C GLN A 208 8.07 -26.00 -6.36
N THR A 209 8.01 -26.65 -5.20
CA THR A 209 8.12 -26.07 -3.86
C THR A 209 9.55 -25.65 -3.56
N ASP A 210 10.23 -24.98 -4.50
CA ASP A 210 11.43 -24.27 -4.12
C ASP A 210 11.00 -23.14 -3.19
N PRO A 211 11.65 -22.96 -2.03
CA PRO A 211 11.39 -21.82 -1.18
C PRO A 211 11.56 -20.59 -2.07
N ALA A 212 10.46 -19.88 -2.24
CA ALA A 212 10.42 -18.73 -3.11
C ALA A 212 11.61 -17.81 -2.78
N PRO A 213 12.24 -17.19 -3.79
CA PRO A 213 13.43 -16.37 -3.61
C PRO A 213 13.05 -15.02 -2.99
N TYR A 214 12.30 -15.05 -1.89
CA TYR A 214 12.01 -13.93 -1.04
C TYR A 214 13.28 -13.60 -0.28
N ASP A 215 13.91 -12.52 -0.70
CA ASP A 215 14.63 -11.69 0.24
C ASP A 215 13.81 -10.40 0.38
N MET A 216 12.60 -10.62 0.89
CA MET A 216 11.65 -9.62 1.34
C MET A 216 11.94 -9.42 2.83
N TYR A 217 12.13 -8.17 3.21
CA TYR A 217 12.68 -7.72 4.49
C TYR A 217 13.52 -8.75 5.25
N THR A 218 14.86 -8.64 5.17
CA THR A 218 15.75 -9.29 6.14
C THR A 218 15.23 -9.07 7.57
N SER A 219 15.56 -9.95 8.52
CA SER A 219 15.20 -9.76 9.94
C SER A 219 15.61 -8.38 10.50
N MET A 220 16.61 -7.72 9.90
CA MET A 220 16.94 -6.32 10.18
C MET A 220 15.87 -5.33 9.72
N GLN A 221 15.22 -5.59 8.59
CA GLN A 221 14.22 -4.73 8.00
C GLN A 221 12.82 -4.88 8.65
N GLU A 222 12.52 -6.03 9.27
CA GLU A 222 11.36 -6.18 10.17
C GLU A 222 11.43 -5.24 11.40
N ASN A 223 12.63 -4.80 11.77
CA ASN A 223 12.85 -3.85 12.85
C ASN A 223 12.75 -2.38 12.40
N LEU A 224 12.46 -2.08 11.12
CA LEU A 224 12.35 -0.69 10.66
C LEU A 224 11.02 -0.07 11.02
N ALA A 225 9.94 -0.86 10.98
CA ALA A 225 8.61 -0.37 11.24
C ALA A 225 7.66 -1.49 11.73
N GLU A 226 6.61 -1.10 12.44
CA GLU A 226 5.52 -1.99 12.83
C GLU A 226 4.16 -1.46 12.35
N VAL A 227 3.22 -2.39 12.17
CA VAL A 227 1.84 -2.09 11.76
C VAL A 227 0.95 -2.09 13.00
N ARG A 228 0.25 -1.00 13.26
CA ARG A 228 -0.72 -0.94 14.37
C ARG A 228 -2.02 -1.64 13.96
N ARG A 229 -2.27 -2.83 14.50
CA ARG A 229 -3.48 -3.63 14.26
C ARG A 229 -4.42 -3.55 15.48
N ASN A 230 -5.32 -2.55 15.50
CA ASN A 230 -6.47 -2.33 16.42
C ASN A 230 -6.29 -1.62 17.79
N ALA A 231 -7.42 -1.02 18.19
CA ALA A 231 -7.65 0.04 19.16
C ALA A 231 -7.70 -0.44 20.62
N GLY A 232 -6.64 -0.16 21.38
CA GLY A 232 -6.60 -0.39 22.83
C GLY A 232 -5.64 0.56 23.55
N ASP A 233 -4.50 0.88 22.93
CA ASP A 233 -3.49 1.73 23.58
C ASP A 233 -3.80 3.22 23.43
N ARG A 234 -4.46 3.75 24.45
CA ARG A 234 -4.72 5.17 24.67
C ARG A 234 -3.49 5.95 25.18
N HIS A 235 -2.28 5.73 24.65
CA HIS A 235 -1.13 6.62 24.86
C HIS A 235 -0.25 6.48 23.60
N TYR A 236 0.14 7.50 22.82
CA TYR A 236 0.47 8.88 23.09
C TYR A 236 0.12 9.75 21.87
N PHE A 237 -0.88 10.60 22.03
CA PHE A 237 -1.04 11.94 21.44
C PHE A 237 -2.19 12.59 22.22
N THR A 238 -1.93 12.93 23.47
CA THR A 238 -2.89 13.68 24.27
C THR A 238 -2.87 15.14 23.84
N ALA A 239 -3.83 15.54 23.00
CA ALA A 239 -4.30 16.91 22.94
C ALA A 239 -5.79 16.91 23.30
N ARG A 240 -6.07 17.26 24.56
CA ARG A 240 -7.42 17.50 25.08
C ARG A 240 -8.06 18.68 24.36
N LYS A 241 -9.35 18.52 24.04
CA LYS A 241 -10.38 19.52 23.66
C LYS A 241 -10.01 20.46 22.52
N ILE A 242 -10.84 20.50 21.48
CA ILE A 242 -11.48 21.73 20.94
C ILE A 242 -12.53 21.32 19.88
N HIS A 243 -13.58 22.14 19.79
CA HIS A 243 -14.82 21.96 19.05
C HIS A 243 -14.66 22.09 17.52
N HIS A 244 -15.71 21.58 16.83
CA HIS A 244 -16.11 21.69 15.41
C HIS A 244 -15.19 22.38 14.40
N LEU A 245 -14.97 21.74 13.23
CA LEU A 245 -14.98 22.35 11.88
C LEU A 245 -14.96 21.27 10.76
N GLN A 246 -15.38 21.67 9.56
CA GLN A 246 -15.87 20.87 8.42
C GLN A 246 -14.80 20.29 7.46
N GLN A 247 -15.31 19.44 6.57
CA GLN A 247 -14.72 18.52 5.58
C GLN A 247 -13.80 19.16 4.52
N ASN A 248 -12.76 18.42 4.09
CA ASN A 248 -12.20 18.44 2.73
C ASN A 248 -11.48 17.11 2.43
N ASN A 249 -11.72 16.56 1.23
CA ASN A 249 -11.11 15.32 0.72
C ASN A 249 -9.71 15.61 0.17
N SER A 250 -8.68 15.57 1.01
CA SER A 250 -7.29 15.75 0.60
C SER A 250 -6.42 14.61 1.13
N ILE A 251 -5.73 13.91 0.23
CA ILE A 251 -4.56 13.09 0.56
C ILE A 251 -3.34 13.99 0.46
N ALA A 252 -2.48 13.94 1.46
CA ALA A 252 -1.22 14.67 1.46
C ALA A 252 -0.06 13.72 1.72
N THR A 253 1.00 13.87 0.94
CA THR A 253 2.25 13.15 1.10
C THR A 253 3.16 13.93 2.03
N ILE A 254 3.63 13.30 3.10
CA ILE A 254 4.66 13.88 3.97
C ILE A 254 6.03 13.57 3.40
N LYS A 255 6.89 14.56 3.19
CA LYS A 255 8.31 14.44 2.84
C LYS A 255 9.17 14.68 4.08
N ILE A 256 10.05 13.75 4.45
CA ILE A 256 11.03 13.93 5.54
C ILE A 256 12.40 14.26 4.93
N GLN A 257 12.99 15.40 5.32
CA GLN A 257 14.35 15.85 4.91
C GLN A 257 15.44 15.35 5.87
#